data_AF-U7NLA3-F1
#
_entry.id   AF-U7NLA3-F1
#
_cell.length_a   1.000
_cell.length_b   1.000
_cell.length_c   1.000
_cell.angle_alpha   90.00
_cell.angle_beta   90.00
_cell.angle_gamma   90.00
#
_symmetry.space_group_name_H-M   'P 1'
#
loop_
_entity.id
_entity.type
_entity.pdbx_description
1 polymer ?
#
loop_
_entity_poly.entity_id
_entity_poly.type
_entity_poly.pdbx_seq_one_letter_code
_entity_poly.pdbx_strand_id
1 'polypeptide(L)' 'MHGQTIWIDPTAEMVIVRLAPHPVAANAANDPTSLPAYRALADYLMDQEQ' A
#
# COMPACT_ATOMS: atom_id res chain seq x y z
N MET A 1 5.40 -8.86 -11.61
CA MET A 1 5.97 -8.65 -10.25
C MET A 1 5.29 -9.61 -9.30
N HIS A 2 6.00 -10.20 -8.34
CA HIS A 2 5.45 -11.28 -7.49
C HIS A 2 5.02 -10.77 -6.12
N GLY A 3 4.37 -9.61 -6.02
CA GLY A 3 3.93 -9.04 -4.73
C GLY A 3 4.89 -8.02 -4.10
N GLN A 4 5.99 -7.66 -4.75
CA GLN A 4 6.87 -6.57 -4.28
C GLN A 4 6.28 -5.21 -4.66
N THR A 5 6.26 -4.25 -3.74
CA THR A 5 5.74 -2.90 -4.00
C THR A 5 6.40 -1.88 -3.09
N ILE A 6 6.69 -0.69 -3.64
CA ILE A 6 6.98 0.52 -2.87
C ILE A 6 5.84 1.50 -3.17
N TRP A 7 5.14 1.95 -2.14
CA TRP A 7 4.07 2.94 -2.24
C TRP A 7 4.49 4.21 -1.50
N ILE A 8 4.31 5.36 -2.13
CA ILE A 8 4.69 6.67 -1.59
C ILE A 8 3.44 7.55 -1.64
N ASP A 9 3.01 8.04 -0.48
CA ASP A 9 1.92 8.99 -0.34
C ASP A 9 2.45 10.26 0.36
N PRO A 10 2.84 11.30 -0.40
CA PRO A 10 3.36 12.54 0.18
C PRO A 10 2.31 13.32 0.96
N THR A 11 1.01 13.15 0.67
CA THR A 11 -0.06 13.87 1.35
C THR A 11 -0.25 13.35 2.78
N ALA A 12 -0.09 12.05 2.98
CA ALA A 12 -0.13 11.42 4.30
C ALA A 12 1.27 11.23 4.92
N GLU A 13 2.32 11.87 4.36
CA GLU A 13 3.73 11.72 4.78
C GLU A 13 4.17 10.26 4.99
N MET A 14 3.74 9.37 4.09
CA MET A 14 3.82 7.91 4.28
C MET A 14 4.60 7.21 3.17
N VAL A 15 5.45 6.25 3.56
CA VAL A 15 6.08 5.28 2.64
C VAL A 15 5.83 3.86 3.12
N ILE A 16 5.32 3.00 2.23
CA ILE A 16 5.12 1.57 2.49
C ILE A 16 6.05 0.76 1.59
N VAL A 17 6.83 -0.14 2.19
CA VAL A 17 7.63 -1.13 1.48
C VAL A 17 7.05 -2.51 1.76
N ARG A 18 6.52 -3.17 0.72
CA ARG A 18 6.03 -4.55 0.80
C ARG A 18 7.00 -5.48 0.10
N LEU A 19 7.54 -6.43 0.87
CA LEU A 19 8.32 -7.56 0.38
C LEU A 19 7.55 -8.84 0.68
N ALA A 20 6.69 -9.25 -0.26
CA ALA A 20 5.89 -10.47 -0.14
C ALA A 20 5.97 -11.27 -1.44
N PRO A 21 6.14 -12.60 -1.39
CA PRO A 21 6.00 -13.47 -2.55
C PRO A 21 4.51 -13.71 -2.86
N HIS A 22 4.15 -13.73 -4.14
CA HIS A 22 2.79 -13.96 -4.62
C HIS A 22 2.81 -14.97 -5.79
N PRO A 23 1.94 -15.99 -5.81
CA PRO A 23 1.97 -17.06 -6.81
C PRO A 23 1.64 -16.59 -8.22
N VAL A 24 0.84 -15.53 -8.35
CA VAL A 24 0.50 -14.90 -9.64
C VAL A 24 1.35 -13.64 -9.82
N ALA A 25 2.07 -13.57 -10.94
CA ALA A 25 3.03 -12.52 -11.25
C ALA A 25 2.41 -11.19 -11.74
N ALA A 26 1.34 -10.70 -11.10
CA ALA A 26 0.62 -9.49 -11.49
C ALA A 26 0.26 -8.61 -10.29
N ASN A 27 0.35 -7.28 -10.45
CA ASN A 27 -0.07 -6.32 -9.42
C ASN A 27 -1.57 -6.43 -9.15
N ALA A 28 -2.37 -6.59 -10.19
CA ALA A 28 -3.82 -6.79 -10.11
C ALA A 28 -4.23 -7.98 -9.23
N ALA A 29 -3.35 -8.97 -9.04
CA ALA A 29 -3.62 -10.08 -8.13
C ALA A 29 -3.54 -9.68 -6.63
N ASN A 30 -2.89 -8.56 -6.33
CA ASN A 30 -2.69 -8.01 -4.99
C ASN A 30 -3.53 -6.74 -4.75
N ASP A 31 -3.82 -5.94 -5.79
CA ASP A 31 -4.48 -4.63 -5.68
C ASP A 31 -5.80 -4.65 -4.89
N PRO A 32 -6.70 -5.66 -5.02
CA PRO A 32 -7.96 -5.70 -4.29
C PRO A 32 -7.80 -5.70 -2.76
N THR A 33 -6.66 -6.16 -2.25
CA THR A 33 -6.34 -6.15 -0.82
C THR A 33 -5.42 -4.99 -0.47
N SER A 34 -4.43 -4.72 -1.32
CA SER A 34 -3.34 -3.78 -1.01
C SER A 34 -3.81 -2.33 -1.01
N LEU A 35 -4.53 -1.92 -2.05
CA LEU A 35 -4.89 -0.51 -2.24
C LEU A 35 -5.86 -0.01 -1.16
N PRO A 36 -6.91 -0.77 -0.76
CA PRO A 36 -7.76 -0.36 0.35
C PRO A 36 -7.00 -0.25 1.67
N ALA A 37 -6.06 -1.16 1.93
CA ALA A 37 -5.25 -1.14 3.14
C ALA A 37 -4.33 0.09 3.20
N TYR A 38 -3.66 0.44 2.10
CA TYR A 38 -2.82 1.63 2.03
C TYR A 38 -3.63 2.91 2.21
N ARG A 39 -4.84 2.96 1.62
CA ARG A 39 -5.75 4.10 1.76
C ARG A 39 -6.23 4.26 3.20
N ALA A 40 -6.65 3.19 3.86
CA ALA A 40 -7.08 3.24 5.25
C ALA A 40 -5.97 3.74 6.20
N LEU A 41 -4.72 3.35 5.94
CA LEU A 41 -3.58 3.85 6.72
C LEU A 41 -3.32 5.34 6.47
N ALA A 42 -3.40 5.78 5.20
CA ALA A 42 -3.26 7.19 4.86
C ALA A 42 -4.35 8.03 5.55
N ASP A 43 -5.62 7.61 5.45
CA ASP A 43 -6.73 8.30 6.09
C ASP A 43 -6.58 8.35 7.62
N TYR A 44 -6.09 7.27 8.24
CA TYR A 44 -5.79 7.25 9.68
C TYR A 44 -4.67 8.23 10.06
N LEU A 45 -3.54 8.24 9.33
CA LEU A 45 -2.43 9.14 9.61
C LEU A 45 -2.84 10.61 9.50
N MET A 46 -3.57 10.96 8.44
CA MET A 46 -4.08 12.33 8.24
C MET A 46 -5.11 12.76 9.30
N ASP A 47 -5.82 11.82 9.92
CA ASP A 47 -6.73 12.11 11.05
C ASP A 47 -5.96 12.40 12.35
N GLN A 48 -4.81 11.74 12.57
CA GLN A 48 -3.99 11.94 13.77
C GLN A 48 -3.19 13.25 13.78
N GLU A 49 -3.04 13.91 12.63
CA GLU A 49 -2.34 15.21 12.51
C GLU A 49 -3.25 16.44 12.72
N GLN A 50 -4.54 16.22 12.99
CA GLN A 50 -5.53 17.29 13.23
C GLN A 50 -5.56 17.81 14.67
#